data_AF-R7V4W0-F1
#
_entry.id   AF-R7V4W0-F1
#
_cell.length_a   1.000
_cell.length_b   1.000
_cell.length_c   1.000
_cell.angle_alpha   90.00
_cell.angle_beta   90.00
_cell.angle_gamma   90.00
#
_symmetry.space_group_name_H-M   'P 1'
#
loop_
_entity.id
_entity.type
_entity.pdbx_description
1 polymer ?
#
loop_
_entity_poly.entity_id
_entity_poly.type
_entity_poly.pdbx_seq_one_letter_code
_entity_poly.pdbx_strand_id
1 'polypeptide(L)'
;MSIIIDCSLMVAAVCAYAMPMNPVITFVENLIFRKAKPGQLLPKSDTESQEEPNFESSTTIGIHPSVATWKRNVVRVCVTLVGAVLAVCMRDLFAYLLAFIGALGGAPVLFIFPSLCLMKLKTRSAMSTCEWVVNAASVVFGVVMTVVGVTLVIIQTSEQISQN
;
A
#
# COMPACT_ATOMS: atom_id res chain seq x y z
N MET A 1 24.93 24.46 -9.85
CA MET A 1 24.48 23.69 -8.67
C MET A 1 23.23 22.85 -8.97
N SER A 2 22.25 23.35 -9.73
CA SER A 2 21.04 22.58 -10.07
C SER A 2 21.30 21.22 -10.73
N ILE A 3 22.20 21.14 -11.73
CA ILE A 3 22.48 19.87 -12.44
C ILE A 3 22.95 18.75 -11.49
N ILE A 4 23.79 19.08 -10.51
CA ILE A 4 24.32 18.07 -9.56
C ILE A 4 23.19 17.57 -8.65
N ILE A 5 22.32 18.48 -8.20
CA ILE A 5 21.16 18.14 -7.39
C ILE A 5 20.20 17.27 -8.20
N ASP A 6 19.88 17.64 -9.44
CA ASP A 6 18.99 16.89 -10.32
C ASP A 6 19.53 15.49 -10.63
N CYS A 7 20.83 15.36 -10.93
CA CYS A 7 21.47 14.06 -11.12
C CYS A 7 21.41 13.20 -9.84
N SER A 8 21.70 13.79 -8.68
CA SER A 8 21.62 13.07 -7.41
C SER A 8 20.20 12.60 -7.08
N LEU A 9 19.18 13.44 -7.33
CA LEU A 9 17.77 13.10 -7.16
C LEU A 9 17.33 12.00 -8.13
N MET A 10 17.82 12.02 -9.37
CA MET A 10 17.52 10.98 -10.35
C MET A 10 18.10 9.63 -9.94
N VAL A 11 19.35 9.60 -9.48
CA VAL A 11 19.97 8.37 -8.95
C VAL A 11 19.22 7.87 -7.72
N ALA A 12 18.88 8.77 -6.79
CA ALA A 12 18.09 8.43 -5.61
C ALA A 12 16.72 7.86 -6.00
N ALA A 13 16.02 8.45 -6.96
CA ALA A 13 14.73 7.98 -7.43
C ALA A 13 14.80 6.59 -8.08
N VAL A 14 15.82 6.32 -8.91
CA VAL A 14 16.01 5.00 -9.53
C VAL A 14 16.30 3.93 -8.48
N CYS A 15 17.18 4.22 -7.52
CA CYS A 15 17.48 3.30 -6.42
C CYS A 15 16.27 3.08 -5.51
N ALA A 16 15.55 4.15 -5.19
CA ALA A 16 14.37 4.10 -4.34
C ALA A 16 13.21 3.38 -5.00
N TYR A 17 13.06 3.43 -6.33
CA TYR A 17 11.94 2.80 -7.04
C TYR A 17 11.90 1.28 -6.88
N ALA A 18 13.05 0.62 -6.83
CA ALA A 18 13.12 -0.84 -6.77
C ALA A 18 12.54 -1.43 -5.47
N MET A 19 12.67 -0.74 -4.34
CA MET A 19 12.26 -1.23 -3.03
C MET A 19 10.73 -1.29 -2.81
N PRO A 20 9.96 -0.20 -2.98
CA PRO A 20 8.51 -0.19 -2.74
C PRO A 20 7.73 -0.84 -3.90
N MET A 21 8.32 -0.95 -5.09
CA MET A 21 7.61 -1.51 -6.24
C MET A 21 7.36 -3.02 -6.09
N ASN A 22 8.28 -3.76 -5.45
CA ASN A 22 8.13 -5.21 -5.26
C ASN A 22 6.87 -5.63 -4.45
N PRO A 23 6.57 -5.02 -3.28
CA PRO A 23 5.32 -5.31 -2.57
C PRO A 23 4.08 -4.84 -3.34
N VAL A 24 4.14 -3.74 -4.08
CA VAL A 24 3.03 -3.25 -4.91
C VAL A 24 2.71 -4.26 -6.02
N ILE A 25 3.71 -4.73 -6.75
CA ILE A 25 3.53 -5.75 -7.80
C ILE A 25 2.93 -7.01 -7.18
N THR A 26 3.45 -7.47 -6.05
CA THR A 26 2.95 -8.68 -5.38
C THR A 26 1.49 -8.52 -4.96
N PHE A 27 1.11 -7.35 -4.45
CA PHE A 27 -0.28 -7.04 -4.11
C PHE A 27 -1.19 -7.02 -5.34
N VAL A 28 -0.78 -6.37 -6.42
CA VAL A 28 -1.53 -6.31 -7.68
C VAL A 28 -1.64 -7.71 -8.31
N GLU A 29 -0.57 -8.49 -8.32
CA GLU A 29 -0.58 -9.88 -8.77
C GLU A 29 -1.56 -10.71 -7.93
N ASN A 30 -1.57 -10.55 -6.61
CA ASN A 30 -2.50 -11.23 -5.73
C ASN A 30 -3.96 -10.80 -5.92
N LEU A 31 -4.21 -9.54 -6.29
CA LEU A 31 -5.55 -9.05 -6.63
C LEU A 31 -6.04 -9.60 -7.98
N ILE A 32 -5.20 -9.54 -9.01
CA ILE A 32 -5.54 -9.95 -10.38
C ILE A 32 -5.60 -11.47 -10.50
N PHE A 33 -4.63 -12.18 -9.93
CA PHE A 33 -4.55 -13.63 -9.96
C PHE A 33 -5.15 -14.27 -8.72
N ARG A 34 -6.05 -13.58 -8.01
CA ARG A 34 -6.78 -14.13 -6.87
C ARG A 34 -7.59 -15.35 -7.32
N LYS A 35 -6.95 -16.52 -7.36
CA LYS A 35 -7.64 -17.81 -7.35
C LYS A 35 -8.26 -17.91 -5.97
N ALA A 36 -9.52 -17.50 -5.88
CA ALA A 36 -10.35 -17.78 -4.72
C ALA A 36 -10.36 -19.30 -4.49
N LYS A 37 -9.63 -19.76 -3.47
CA LYS A 37 -10.02 -20.95 -2.71
C LYS A 37 -10.24 -20.54 -1.25
N PRO A 38 -11.38 -19.91 -0.92
CA PRO A 38 -11.82 -19.80 0.45
C PRO A 38 -12.38 -21.17 0.85
N GLY A 39 -11.58 -22.04 1.48
CA GLY A 39 -12.09 -23.33 1.94
C GLY A 39 -11.11 -24.49 2.14
N GLN A 40 -9.83 -24.26 2.43
CA GLN A 40 -8.99 -25.32 3.03
C GLN A 40 -8.32 -24.80 4.31
N LEU A 41 -9.16 -24.37 5.24
CA LEU A 41 -8.88 -24.43 6.67
C LEU A 41 -9.29 -25.83 7.14
N LEU A 42 -8.41 -26.81 6.97
CA LEU A 42 -8.37 -28.04 7.77
C LEU A 42 -7.05 -28.75 7.43
N PRO A 43 -6.13 -28.92 8.39
CA PRO A 43 -5.03 -29.86 8.22
C PRO A 43 -5.65 -31.24 8.07
N LYS A 44 -5.46 -31.88 6.92
CA LYS A 44 -5.69 -33.31 6.79
C LYS A 44 -4.66 -33.98 7.70
N SER A 45 -5.14 -34.48 8.84
CA SER A 45 -4.42 -35.38 9.71
C SER A 45 -4.07 -36.64 8.92
N ASP A 46 -2.79 -36.87 8.66
CA ASP A 46 -2.21 -38.20 8.53
C ASP A 46 -0.78 -38.13 9.09
N THR A 47 -0.47 -39.13 9.91
CA THR A 47 0.56 -39.22 10.93
C THR A 47 1.96 -39.58 10.39
N GLU A 48 2.98 -39.16 11.16
CA GLU A 48 4.35 -39.71 11.35
C GLU A 48 5.59 -39.07 10.67
N SER A 49 6.41 -38.48 11.56
CA SER A 49 7.89 -38.52 11.65
C SER A 49 8.75 -37.37 11.10
N GLN A 50 9.21 -36.52 12.05
CA GLN A 50 10.58 -35.98 12.31
C GLN A 50 11.58 -35.80 11.14
N GLU A 51 12.42 -34.77 11.01
CA GLU A 51 12.77 -33.55 11.76
C GLU A 51 13.69 -32.70 10.84
N GLU A 52 13.86 -31.41 11.15
CA GLU A 52 14.64 -30.34 10.47
C GLU A 52 13.88 -29.40 9.51
N PRO A 53 13.42 -28.22 10.00
CA PRO A 53 13.23 -27.06 9.15
C PRO A 53 14.42 -26.11 9.30
N ASN A 54 15.21 -26.00 8.23
CA ASN A 54 16.06 -24.85 7.99
C ASN A 54 15.24 -23.56 8.19
N PHE A 55 15.66 -22.74 9.15
CA PHE A 55 15.09 -21.44 9.44
C PHE A 55 15.49 -20.45 8.35
N GLU A 56 14.95 -20.60 7.15
CA GLU A 56 14.83 -19.50 6.19
C GLU A 56 13.45 -18.88 6.39
N SER A 57 13.37 -17.98 7.38
CA SER A 57 12.27 -17.04 7.52
C SER A 57 12.35 -15.99 6.40
N SER A 58 12.10 -16.44 5.17
CA SER A 58 11.62 -15.57 4.10
C SER A 58 10.11 -15.68 4.13
N THR A 59 9.46 -14.67 4.71
CA THR A 59 8.01 -14.41 4.61
C THR A 59 7.64 -14.17 3.14
N THR A 60 7.75 -15.22 2.32
CA THR A 60 7.31 -15.24 0.94
C THR A 60 5.83 -15.56 1.02
N ILE A 61 4.99 -14.53 0.97
CA ILE A 61 3.57 -14.67 0.70
C ILE A 61 3.46 -15.60 -0.53
N GLY A 62 3.01 -16.84 -0.29
CA GLY A 62 3.17 -17.94 -1.23
C GLY A 62 2.48 -17.65 -2.56
N ILE A 63 3.25 -17.25 -3.57
CA ILE A 63 2.76 -17.16 -4.94
C ILE A 63 2.68 -18.58 -5.46
N HIS A 64 1.47 -19.01 -5.85
CA HIS A 64 1.25 -20.31 -6.44
C HIS A 64 2.26 -20.53 -7.60
N PRO A 65 3.04 -21.63 -7.62
CA PRO A 65 4.13 -21.87 -8.58
C PRO A 65 3.64 -22.11 -10.04
N SER A 66 2.37 -21.80 -10.35
CA SER A 66 1.70 -22.14 -11.60
C SER A 66 1.39 -20.92 -12.49
N VAL A 67 1.73 -19.71 -12.07
CA VAL A 67 1.64 -18.53 -12.95
C VAL A 67 2.92 -18.37 -13.74
N ALA A 68 2.82 -18.53 -15.06
CA ALA A 68 3.93 -18.38 -15.98
C ALA A 68 4.60 -16.99 -15.86
N THR A 69 5.94 -16.96 -15.89
CA THR A 69 6.77 -15.76 -15.70
C THR A 69 6.36 -14.59 -16.59
N TRP A 70 5.91 -14.87 -17.81
CA TRP A 70 5.45 -13.84 -18.75
C TRP A 70 4.24 -13.06 -18.22
N LYS A 71 3.32 -13.70 -17.48
CA LYS A 71 2.14 -13.03 -16.90
C LYS A 71 2.54 -12.03 -15.82
N ARG A 72 3.50 -12.41 -14.97
CA ARG A 72 4.06 -11.52 -13.94
C ARG A 72 4.76 -10.32 -14.57
N ASN A 73 5.54 -10.56 -15.63
CA ASN A 73 6.20 -9.48 -16.36
C ASN A 73 5.20 -8.51 -17.02
N VAL A 74 4.09 -9.01 -17.57
CA VAL A 74 3.02 -8.15 -18.11
C VAL A 74 2.43 -7.26 -17.02
N VAL A 75 2.11 -7.80 -15.84
CA VAL A 75 1.60 -6.99 -14.71
C VAL A 75 2.61 -5.91 -14.31
N ARG A 76 3.89 -6.26 -14.22
CA ARG A 76 4.96 -5.29 -13.90
C ARG A 76 5.02 -4.15 -14.90
N VAL A 77 5.04 -4.48 -16.20
CA VAL A 77 5.06 -3.48 -17.28
C VAL A 77 3.80 -2.62 -17.27
N CYS A 78 2.63 -3.21 -17.03
CA CYS A 78 1.39 -2.43 -16.94
C CYS A 78 1.41 -1.45 -15.77
N VAL A 79 1.84 -1.88 -14.57
CA VAL A 79 1.89 -1.00 -13.39
C VAL A 79 2.92 0.11 -13.59
N THR A 80 4.10 -0.20 -14.14
CA THR A 80 5.11 0.83 -14.44
C THR A 80 4.63 1.81 -15.50
N LEU A 81 3.96 1.32 -16.56
CA LEU A 81 3.44 2.15 -17.64
C LEU A 81 2.35 3.10 -17.15
N VAL A 82 1.43 2.63 -16.30
CA VAL A 82 0.41 3.49 -15.67
C VAL A 82 1.06 4.60 -14.85
N GLY A 83 2.08 4.26 -14.05
CA GLY A 83 2.86 5.25 -13.31
C GLY A 83 3.54 6.28 -14.21
N ALA A 84 4.14 5.83 -15.32
CA ALA A 84 4.78 6.72 -16.29
C ALA A 84 3.78 7.66 -16.99
N VAL A 85 2.61 7.13 -17.39
CA VAL A 85 1.54 7.94 -17.98
C VAL A 85 1.04 8.99 -16.99
N LEU A 86 0.80 8.60 -15.73
CA LEU A 86 0.42 9.55 -14.69
C LEU A 86 1.48 10.63 -14.48
N ALA A 87 2.76 10.27 -14.47
CA ALA A 87 3.85 11.23 -14.31
C ALA A 87 3.94 12.24 -15.47
N VAL A 88 3.60 11.82 -16.69
CA VAL A 88 3.58 12.71 -17.87
C VAL A 88 2.32 13.57 -17.90
N CYS A 89 1.14 12.98 -17.71
CA CYS A 89 -0.13 13.69 -17.76
C CYS A 89 -0.33 14.68 -16.60
N MET A 90 0.17 14.35 -15.41
CA MET A 90 0.00 15.15 -14.19
C MET A 90 1.28 15.86 -13.78
N ARG A 91 2.20 16.14 -14.72
CA ARG A 91 3.48 16.79 -14.41
C ARG A 91 3.28 18.13 -13.69
N ASP A 92 2.36 18.96 -14.17
CA ASP A 92 2.09 20.28 -13.60
C ASP A 92 1.29 20.22 -12.29
N LEU A 93 0.62 19.09 -12.05
CA LEU A 93 -0.19 18.83 -10.86
C LEU A 93 0.50 17.85 -9.89
N PHE A 94 1.81 17.61 -10.04
CA PHE A 94 2.53 16.56 -9.32
C PHE A 94 2.46 16.74 -7.79
N ALA A 95 2.55 17.98 -7.31
CA ALA A 95 2.42 18.30 -5.89
C ALA A 95 1.02 17.94 -5.35
N TYR A 96 -0.04 18.21 -6.12
CA TYR A 96 -1.41 17.87 -5.76
C TYR A 96 -1.66 16.37 -5.79
N LEU A 97 -1.09 15.66 -6.77
CA LEU A 97 -1.15 14.21 -6.84
C LEU A 97 -0.48 13.56 -5.63
N LEU A 98 0.68 14.06 -5.21
CA LEU A 98 1.38 13.54 -4.04
C LEU A 98 0.61 13.82 -2.74
N ALA A 99 0.03 15.02 -2.61
CA ALA A 99 -0.84 15.37 -1.49
C ALA A 99 -2.10 14.48 -1.44
N PHE A 100 -2.68 14.19 -2.60
CA PHE A 100 -3.83 13.29 -2.72
C PHE A 100 -3.50 11.87 -2.28
N ILE A 101 -2.40 11.29 -2.81
CA ILE A 101 -1.95 9.95 -2.45
C ILE A 101 -1.63 9.89 -0.96
N GLY A 102 -1.00 10.93 -0.41
CA GLY A 102 -0.72 11.05 1.02
C GLY A 102 -1.98 11.10 1.88
N ALA A 103 -2.98 11.88 1.49
CA ALA A 103 -4.25 11.97 2.21
C ALA A 103 -5.05 10.67 2.12
N LEU A 104 -5.17 10.09 0.91
CA LEU A 104 -5.99 8.91 0.64
C LEU A 104 -5.37 7.62 1.19
N GLY A 105 -4.05 7.47 1.07
CA GLY A 105 -3.33 6.28 1.54
C GLY A 105 -2.80 6.43 2.96
N GLY A 106 -2.18 7.57 3.26
CA GLY A 106 -1.47 7.78 4.52
C GLY A 106 -2.39 7.80 5.73
N ALA A 107 -3.47 8.60 5.69
CA ALA A 107 -4.33 8.74 6.86
C ALA A 107 -5.08 7.44 7.24
N PRO A 108 -5.65 6.67 6.30
CA PRO A 108 -6.26 5.39 6.63
C PRO A 108 -5.25 4.34 7.11
N VAL A 109 -4.06 4.27 6.52
CA VAL A 109 -3.05 3.27 6.89
C VAL A 109 -2.38 3.59 8.23
N LEU A 110 -2.12 4.86 8.52
CA LEU A 110 -1.38 5.28 9.72
C LEU A 110 -2.27 5.50 10.95
N PHE A 111 -3.51 5.97 10.76
CA PHE A 111 -4.41 6.24 11.90
C PHE A 111 -5.52 5.20 12.01
N ILE A 112 -6.21 4.90 10.91
CA ILE A 112 -7.41 4.07 10.96
C ILE A 112 -7.05 2.59 11.15
N PHE A 113 -6.11 2.06 10.36
CA PHE A 113 -5.73 0.65 10.38
C PHE A 113 -5.18 0.17 11.74
N PRO A 114 -4.16 0.79 12.35
CA PRO A 114 -3.65 0.34 13.65
C PRO A 114 -4.68 0.47 14.76
N SER A 115 -5.46 1.56 14.80
CA SER A 115 -6.51 1.75 15.81
C SER A 115 -7.61 0.70 15.69
N LEU A 116 -8.06 0.37 14.47
CA LEU A 116 -9.02 -0.71 14.25
C LEU A 116 -8.44 -2.08 14.62
N CYS A 117 -7.18 -2.33 14.28
CA CYS A 117 -6.50 -3.59 14.61
C CYS A 117 -6.41 -3.77 16.13
N LEU A 118 -5.99 -2.74 16.87
CA LEU A 118 -5.93 -2.76 18.34
C LEU A 118 -7.30 -2.95 18.98
N MET A 119 -8.34 -2.29 18.46
CA MET A 119 -9.72 -2.45 18.95
C MET A 119 -10.30 -3.84 18.66
N LYS A 120 -9.90 -4.48 17.55
CA LYS A 120 -10.35 -5.83 17.19
C LYS A 120 -9.59 -6.93 17.92
N LEU A 121 -8.28 -6.75 18.14
CA LEU A 121 -7.43 -7.73 18.79
C LEU A 121 -7.63 -7.75 20.32
N LYS A 122 -7.91 -6.59 20.93
CA LYS A 122 -8.15 -6.49 22.37
C LYS A 122 -9.65 -6.58 22.66
N THR A 123 -10.09 -7.71 23.22
CA THR A 123 -11.48 -7.91 23.66
C THR A 123 -11.96 -6.75 24.53
N ARG A 124 -13.17 -6.24 24.27
CA ARG A 124 -13.77 -5.04 24.90
C ARG A 124 -13.69 -5.00 26.43
N SER A 125 -13.63 -6.16 27.09
CA SER A 125 -13.51 -6.29 28.54
C SER A 125 -12.10 -6.05 29.11
N ALA A 126 -11.06 -6.07 28.28
CA ALA A 126 -9.66 -5.89 28.70
C ALA A 126 -9.11 -4.50 28.37
N MET A 127 -9.85 -3.69 27.60
CA MET A 127 -9.41 -2.37 27.14
C MET A 127 -9.78 -1.31 28.18
N SER A 128 -8.81 -0.49 28.58
CA SER A 128 -9.05 0.65 29.45
C SER A 128 -9.86 1.71 28.69
N THR A 129 -10.78 2.40 29.37
CA THR A 129 -11.60 3.46 28.78
C THR A 129 -10.75 4.54 28.09
N CYS A 130 -9.57 4.85 28.65
CA CYS A 130 -8.62 5.80 28.05
C CYS A 130 -8.09 5.32 26.69
N GLU A 131 -7.70 4.04 26.59
CA GLU A 131 -7.20 3.45 25.34
C GLU A 131 -8.30 3.41 24.26
N TRP A 132 -9.53 3.11 24.66
CA TRP A 132 -10.66 3.12 23.73
C TRP A 132 -10.93 4.52 23.19
N VAL A 133 -10.93 5.54 24.06
CA VAL A 133 -11.14 6.95 23.67
C VAL A 133 -10.03 7.43 22.74
N VAL A 134 -8.75 7.15 23.06
CA VAL A 134 -7.62 7.54 22.21
C VAL A 134 -7.71 6.86 20.84
N ASN A 135 -7.99 5.56 20.79
CA ASN A 135 -8.16 4.85 19.51
C ASN A 135 -9.34 5.38 18.70
N ALA A 136 -10.47 5.67 19.35
CA ALA A 136 -11.61 6.29 18.68
C ALA A 136 -11.28 7.70 18.15
N ALA A 137 -10.58 8.51 18.93
CA ALA A 137 -10.13 9.84 18.53
C ALA A 137 -9.17 9.79 17.34
N SER A 138 -8.22 8.85 17.32
CA SER A 138 -7.31 8.64 16.18
C SER A 138 -8.05 8.26 14.90
N VAL A 139 -9.08 7.42 14.98
CA VAL A 139 -9.92 7.07 13.82
C VAL A 139 -10.67 8.30 13.30
N VAL A 140 -11.32 9.06 14.18
CA VAL A 140 -12.05 10.28 13.80
C VAL A 140 -11.10 11.29 13.17
N PHE A 141 -9.93 11.51 13.77
CA PHE A 141 -8.90 12.39 13.24
C PHE A 141 -8.43 11.94 11.85
N GLY A 142 -8.16 10.66 11.66
CA GLY A 142 -7.77 10.11 10.36
C GLY A 142 -8.83 10.33 9.28
N VAL A 143 -10.11 10.13 9.61
CA VAL A 143 -11.23 10.39 8.68
C VAL A 143 -11.31 11.88 8.32
N VAL A 144 -11.27 12.77 9.31
CA VAL A 144 -11.32 14.23 9.07
C VAL A 144 -10.14 14.68 8.20
N MET A 145 -8.92 14.24 8.51
CA MET A 145 -7.73 14.59 7.73
C MET A 145 -7.80 14.07 6.29
N THR A 146 -8.39 12.88 6.08
CA THR A 146 -8.61 12.34 4.72
C THR A 146 -9.61 13.22 3.95
N VAL A 147 -10.75 13.57 4.56
CA VAL A 147 -11.78 14.40 3.91
C VAL A 147 -11.24 15.79 3.59
N VAL A 148 -10.56 16.43 4.53
CA VAL A 148 -9.95 17.75 4.33
C VAL A 148 -8.88 17.68 3.24
N GLY A 149 -7.96 16.71 3.30
CA GLY A 149 -6.90 16.55 2.31
C GLY A 149 -7.42 16.34 0.89
N VAL A 150 -8.42 15.47 0.71
CA VAL A 150 -9.05 15.25 -0.60
C VAL A 150 -9.78 16.50 -1.09
N THR A 151 -10.51 17.20 -0.22
CA THR A 151 -11.26 18.41 -0.59
C THR A 151 -10.32 19.52 -1.05
N LEU A 152 -9.21 19.73 -0.34
CA LEU A 152 -8.19 20.73 -0.72
C LEU A 152 -7.60 20.43 -2.09
N VAL A 153 -7.26 19.16 -2.37
CA VAL A 153 -6.75 18.75 -3.68
C VAL A 153 -7.78 19.05 -4.78
N ILE A 154 -9.06 18.73 -4.55
CA ILE A 154 -10.11 18.96 -5.55
C ILE A 154 -10.25 20.46 -5.86
N ILE A 155 -10.31 21.30 -4.83
CA ILE A 155 -10.42 22.76 -4.98
C ILE A 155 -9.23 23.28 -5.78
N GLN A 156 -8.02 22.94 -5.35
CA GLN A 156 -6.80 23.41 -6.00
C GLN A 156 -6.67 22.92 -7.44
N THR A 157 -7.08 21.69 -7.72
CA THR A 157 -7.11 21.16 -9.10
C THR A 157 -8.13 21.91 -9.95
N SER A 158 -9.30 22.25 -9.39
CA SER A 158 -10.33 23.00 -10.12
C SER A 158 -9.90 24.43 -10.46
N GLU A 159 -9.17 25.09 -9.57
CA GLU A 159 -8.62 26.43 -9.81
C GLU A 159 -7.55 26.41 -10.91
N GLN A 160 -6.67 25.41 -10.91
CA GLN A 160 -5.65 25.23 -11.93
C GLN A 160 -6.25 25.01 -13.33
N ILE A 161 -7.35 24.23 -13.43
CA ILE A 161 -8.06 24.03 -14.69
C ILE A 161 -8.74 25.32 -15.15
N SER A 162 -9.26 26.14 -14.23
CA SER A 162 -9.94 27.39 -14.59
C SER A 162 -8.98 28.49 -15.09
N GLN A 163 -7.69 28.41 -14.78
CA GLN A 163 -6.69 29.40 -15.18
C GLN A 163 -6.00 29.08 -16.52
N ASN A 164 -6.26 27.90 -17.08
CA ASN A 164 -5.67 27.38 -18.31
C ASN A 164 -6.69 27.39 -19.45
#